data_AF-A0A0V7ZSG6-F1
#
_entry.id   AF-A0A0V7ZSG6-F1
#
_cell.length_a   1.000
_cell.length_b   1.000
_cell.length_c   1.000
_cell.angle_alpha   90.00
_cell.angle_beta   90.00
_cell.angle_gamma   90.00
#
_symmetry.space_group_name_H-M   'P 1'
#
loop_
_entity.id
_entity.type
_entity.pdbx_description
1 polymer ?
#
loop_
_entity_poly.entity_id
_entity_poly.type
_entity_poly.pdbx_seq_one_letter_code
_entity_poly.pdbx_strand_id
1 'polypeptide(L)'
;MNIDWTYEHKTYVLSNGVRYKPDFLLLENEEFVEIKGIFNFENDLPKIQQFESDYNVKVTILQEKDLRKLIKPTPFVFEHLKQEWKSRTKVRGMDSFGKRNPMFGVTQSESTKAKIRAKAKARFANPVFKEKFLNSPKRKAYHLSRQGRKTGPLVPRIILSCEMCHKNFEVLPHKVSQRKFCSKHCSVEAQHGKTTLTDPGIQALAHSFALENSEKIFSVKLNKLKQLFQPLWDSIAKEYKILDIRTISKIVVGKPCSRKDFLYYLRSYVQNVRGTTANQEAVELGDKKPLG
;
A
#
# COMPACT_ATOMS: atom_id res chain seq x y z
N MET A 1 7.48 -38.76 -5.67
CA MET A 1 6.24 -39.31 -5.09
C MET A 1 5.08 -38.62 -5.75
N ASN A 2 4.34 -39.34 -6.57
CA ASN A 2 3.05 -38.88 -7.09
C ASN A 2 2.04 -39.38 -6.06
N ILE A 3 1.54 -38.48 -5.21
CA ILE A 3 0.43 -38.79 -4.31
C ILE A 3 -0.79 -38.21 -5.01
N ASP A 4 -1.79 -39.02 -5.29
CA ASP A 4 -3.03 -38.54 -5.87
C ASP A 4 -3.88 -37.88 -4.78
N TRP A 5 -4.21 -36.60 -4.98
CA TRP A 5 -4.97 -35.81 -4.01
C TRP A 5 -5.99 -34.92 -4.71
N THR A 6 -7.05 -34.56 -3.97
CA THR A 6 -8.04 -33.58 -4.40
C THR A 6 -8.15 -32.46 -3.38
N TYR A 7 -8.22 -31.22 -3.86
CA TYR A 7 -8.45 -30.05 -3.02
C TYR A 7 -9.93 -29.79 -2.90
N GLU A 8 -10.41 -29.63 -1.66
CA GLU A 8 -11.77 -29.20 -1.37
C GLU A 8 -12.82 -30.12 -2.03
N HIS A 9 -12.58 -31.45 -1.99
CA HIS A 9 -13.31 -32.48 -2.73
C HIS A 9 -14.83 -32.36 -2.65
N LYS A 10 -15.38 -32.27 -1.43
CA LYS A 10 -16.83 -32.27 -1.18
C LYS A 10 -17.18 -31.57 0.13
N THR A 11 -18.35 -30.93 0.17
CA THR A 11 -18.95 -30.41 1.40
C THR A 11 -19.84 -31.48 2.05
N TYR A 12 -19.61 -31.73 3.32
CA TYR A 12 -20.36 -32.65 4.18
C TYR A 12 -21.30 -31.88 5.10
N VAL A 13 -22.45 -32.48 5.41
CA VAL A 13 -23.40 -31.95 6.39
C VAL A 13 -23.30 -32.83 7.63
N LEU A 14 -22.96 -32.23 8.76
CA LEU A 14 -22.84 -32.93 10.04
C LEU A 14 -24.22 -33.15 10.67
N SER A 15 -24.31 -34.06 11.62
CA SER A 15 -25.53 -34.40 12.36
C SER A 15 -26.19 -33.20 13.06
N ASN A 16 -25.40 -32.19 13.45
CA ASN A 16 -25.88 -30.93 14.01
C ASN A 16 -26.30 -29.88 12.95
N GLY A 17 -26.33 -30.24 11.67
CA GLY A 17 -26.68 -29.36 10.54
C GLY A 17 -25.56 -28.42 10.07
N VAL A 18 -24.39 -28.44 10.73
CA VAL A 18 -23.23 -27.63 10.32
C VAL A 18 -22.60 -28.23 9.07
N ARG A 19 -22.13 -27.37 8.16
CA ARG A 19 -21.37 -27.80 6.98
C ARG A 19 -19.87 -27.86 7.28
N TYR A 20 -19.22 -28.92 6.83
CA TYR A 20 -17.78 -29.09 6.92
C TYR A 20 -17.20 -29.50 5.57
N LYS A 21 -16.02 -28.98 5.25
CA LYS A 21 -15.34 -29.22 3.98
C LYS A 21 -13.84 -29.32 4.28
N PRO A 22 -13.28 -30.54 4.33
CA PRO A 22 -11.85 -30.75 4.50
C PRO A 22 -11.05 -30.09 3.36
N ASP A 23 -9.84 -29.63 3.66
CA ASP A 23 -8.98 -28.98 2.67
C ASP A 23 -8.50 -29.97 1.60
N PHE A 24 -8.07 -31.17 1.99
CA PHE A 24 -7.57 -32.18 1.06
C PHE A 24 -8.13 -33.57 1.37
N LEU A 25 -8.29 -34.36 0.32
CA LEU A 25 -8.49 -35.80 0.38
C LEU A 25 -7.35 -36.48 -0.39
N LEU A 26 -6.62 -37.35 0.30
CA LEU A 26 -5.63 -38.23 -0.28
C LEU A 26 -6.36 -39.47 -0.83
N LEU A 27 -6.26 -39.69 -2.14
CA LEU A 27 -7.08 -40.69 -2.83
C LEU A 27 -6.61 -42.12 -2.57
N GLU A 28 -5.32 -42.33 -2.31
CA GLU A 28 -4.73 -43.66 -2.12
C GLU A 28 -5.19 -44.34 -0.83
N ASN A 29 -5.39 -43.57 0.24
CA ASN A 29 -5.71 -44.09 1.57
C ASN A 29 -7.01 -43.51 2.14
N GLU A 30 -7.78 -42.79 1.33
CA GLU A 30 -9.00 -42.08 1.70
C GLU A 30 -8.85 -41.20 2.96
N GLU A 31 -7.65 -40.65 3.16
CA GLU A 31 -7.33 -39.83 4.33
C GLU A 31 -7.66 -38.37 4.08
N PHE A 32 -8.39 -37.77 5.00
CA PHE A 32 -8.69 -36.34 4.97
C PHE A 32 -7.59 -35.56 5.68
N VAL A 33 -7.18 -34.44 5.09
CA VAL A 33 -6.18 -33.53 5.66
C VAL A 33 -6.75 -32.13 5.77
N GLU A 34 -6.65 -31.55 6.97
CA GLU A 34 -7.03 -30.16 7.26
C GLU A 34 -5.77 -29.35 7.58
N ILE A 35 -5.55 -28.23 6.88
CA ILE A 35 -4.41 -27.34 7.11
C ILE A 35 -4.88 -26.10 7.88
N LYS A 36 -4.37 -25.91 9.10
CA LYS A 36 -4.73 -24.77 9.95
C LYS A 36 -3.52 -23.96 10.39
N GLY A 37 -3.63 -22.63 10.22
CA GLY A 37 -2.66 -21.68 10.75
C GLY A 37 -2.81 -21.50 12.26
N ILE A 38 -3.90 -20.87 12.69
CA ILE A 38 -4.30 -20.79 14.10
C ILE A 38 -5.40 -21.84 14.30
N PHE A 39 -5.22 -22.72 15.29
CA PHE A 39 -6.18 -23.77 15.62
C PHE A 39 -6.80 -23.49 16.98
N ASN A 40 -8.13 -23.32 17.01
CA ASN A 40 -8.87 -23.15 18.24
C ASN A 40 -9.41 -24.50 18.72
N PHE A 41 -8.78 -25.07 19.74
CA PHE A 41 -9.17 -26.36 20.30
C PHE A 41 -10.61 -26.42 20.84
N GLU A 42 -11.20 -25.29 21.23
CA GLU A 42 -12.56 -25.26 21.76
C GLU A 42 -13.63 -25.30 20.67
N ASN A 43 -13.33 -24.79 19.47
CA ASN A 43 -14.32 -24.63 18.40
C ASN A 43 -14.02 -25.51 17.17
N ASP A 44 -12.76 -25.64 16.79
CA ASP A 44 -12.35 -26.38 15.60
C ASP A 44 -12.28 -27.88 15.85
N LEU A 45 -11.75 -28.31 17.00
CA LEU A 45 -11.59 -29.73 17.34
C LEU A 45 -12.93 -30.46 17.46
N PRO A 46 -13.96 -29.95 18.17
CA PRO A 46 -15.25 -30.64 18.27
C PRO A 46 -15.92 -30.81 16.90
N LYS A 47 -15.74 -29.84 16.00
CA LYS A 47 -16.28 -29.92 14.64
C LYS A 47 -15.63 -31.03 13.82
N ILE A 48 -14.31 -31.18 13.94
CA ILE A 48 -13.55 -32.23 13.26
C ILE A 48 -13.90 -33.60 13.85
N GLN A 49 -13.93 -33.73 15.18
CA GLN A 49 -14.33 -34.98 15.85
C GLN A 49 -15.76 -35.40 15.50
N GLN A 50 -16.68 -34.44 15.37
CA GLN A 50 -18.04 -34.73 14.90
C GLN A 50 -18.03 -35.26 13.47
N PHE A 51 -17.22 -34.70 12.58
CA PHE A 51 -17.08 -35.21 11.23
C PHE A 51 -16.48 -36.62 11.19
N GLU A 52 -15.41 -36.86 11.96
CA GLU A 52 -14.81 -38.19 12.11
C GLU A 52 -15.83 -39.22 12.59
N SER A 53 -16.66 -38.86 13.57
CA SER A 53 -17.72 -39.73 14.08
C SER A 53 -18.88 -39.92 13.11
N ASP A 54 -19.37 -38.86 12.47
CA ASP A 54 -20.55 -38.91 11.58
C ASP A 54 -20.28 -39.73 10.31
N TYR A 55 -19.03 -39.69 9.82
CA TYR A 55 -18.65 -40.32 8.56
C TYR A 55 -17.73 -41.52 8.75
N ASN A 56 -17.34 -41.85 9.99
CA ASN A 56 -16.40 -42.92 10.33
C ASN A 56 -15.08 -42.80 9.54
N VAL A 57 -14.52 -41.58 9.54
CA VAL A 57 -13.29 -41.23 8.82
C VAL A 57 -12.27 -40.67 9.80
N LYS A 58 -11.01 -40.59 9.35
CA LYS A 58 -9.93 -39.95 10.10
C LYS A 58 -9.51 -38.66 9.41
N VAL A 59 -9.32 -37.60 10.19
CA VAL A 59 -8.80 -36.31 9.70
C VAL A 59 -7.45 -36.01 10.33
N THR A 60 -6.43 -35.88 9.49
CA THR A 60 -5.11 -35.44 9.91
C THR A 60 -5.02 -33.92 9.85
N ILE A 61 -4.75 -33.30 11.01
CA ILE A 61 -4.63 -31.84 11.13
C ILE A 61 -3.15 -31.46 11.02
N LEU A 62 -2.82 -30.66 10.01
CA LEU A 62 -1.46 -30.15 9.81
C LEU A 62 -1.38 -28.66 10.17
N GLN A 63 -0.44 -28.33 11.04
CA GLN A 63 -0.09 -26.95 11.38
C GLN A 63 1.24 -26.56 10.74
N GLU A 64 1.60 -25.27 10.81
CA GLU A 64 2.85 -24.76 10.23
C GLU A 64 4.09 -25.56 10.67
N LYS A 65 4.14 -25.99 11.94
CA LYS A 65 5.22 -26.84 12.48
C LYS A 65 5.34 -28.18 11.75
N ASP A 66 4.22 -28.78 11.35
CA ASP A 66 4.17 -30.08 10.71
C ASP A 66 4.51 -29.95 9.22
N LEU A 67 4.03 -28.89 8.56
CA LEU A 67 4.44 -28.53 7.20
C LEU A 67 5.96 -28.29 7.09
N ARG A 68 6.57 -27.63 8.10
CA ARG A 68 8.03 -27.46 8.17
C ARG A 68 8.77 -28.79 8.28
N LYS A 69 8.24 -29.76 9.03
CA LYS A 69 8.82 -31.11 9.12
C LYS A 69 8.74 -31.84 7.78
N LEU A 70 7.61 -31.73 7.07
CA LEU A 70 7.40 -32.35 5.76
C LEU A 70 8.37 -31.80 4.69
N ILE A 71 8.73 -30.53 4.78
CA ILE A 71 9.63 -29.88 3.81
C ILE A 71 11.11 -30.12 4.13
N LYS A 72 11.47 -30.42 5.39
CA LYS A 72 12.85 -30.65 5.85
C LYS A 72 13.69 -31.64 5.01
N PRO A 73 13.16 -32.78 4.50
CA PRO A 73 13.95 -33.70 3.66
C PRO A 73 14.13 -33.24 2.21
N THR A 74 13.46 -32.16 1.80
CA THR A 74 13.53 -31.63 0.42
C THR A 74 14.61 -30.55 0.31
N PRO A 75 15.09 -30.21 -0.91
CA PRO A 75 16.01 -29.08 -1.09
C PRO A 75 15.34 -27.70 -0.90
N PHE A 76 14.04 -27.67 -0.61
CA PHE A 76 13.28 -26.43 -0.50
C PHE A 76 13.32 -25.84 0.91
N VAL A 77 13.37 -24.51 0.98
CA VAL A 77 13.25 -23.76 2.23
C VAL A 77 11.81 -23.30 2.40
N PHE A 78 11.18 -23.66 3.52
CA PHE A 78 9.78 -23.35 3.82
C PHE A 78 9.44 -21.86 3.62
N GLU A 79 10.30 -20.95 4.09
CA GLU A 79 10.09 -19.51 3.94
C GLU A 79 10.13 -19.05 2.48
N HIS A 80 11.01 -19.63 1.66
CA HIS A 80 11.10 -19.29 0.24
C HIS A 80 9.82 -19.74 -0.49
N LEU A 81 9.36 -20.98 -0.25
CA LEU A 81 8.09 -21.47 -0.80
C LEU A 81 6.91 -20.60 -0.38
N LYS A 82 6.84 -20.23 0.91
CA LYS A 82 5.78 -19.37 1.45
C LYS A 82 5.76 -18.00 0.78
N GLN A 83 6.92 -17.38 0.55
CA GLN A 83 7.02 -16.09 -0.17
C GLN A 83 6.66 -16.23 -1.64
N GLU A 84 7.16 -17.27 -2.30
CA GLU A 84 6.87 -17.55 -3.69
C GLU A 84 5.36 -17.76 -3.92
N TRP A 85 4.70 -18.59 -3.12
CA TRP A 85 3.26 -18.82 -3.22
C TRP A 85 2.45 -17.56 -2.91
N LYS A 86 2.89 -16.74 -1.95
CA LYS A 86 2.29 -15.42 -1.70
C LYS A 86 2.45 -14.45 -2.87
N SER A 87 3.56 -14.52 -3.60
CA SER A 87 3.79 -13.66 -4.77
C SER A 87 2.93 -14.06 -5.97
N ARG A 88 2.66 -15.36 -6.12
CA ARG A 88 1.83 -15.92 -7.19
C ARG A 88 0.33 -15.79 -6.91
N THR A 89 -0.06 -15.76 -5.64
CA THR A 89 -1.46 -15.55 -5.25
C THR A 89 -1.84 -14.08 -5.39
N LYS A 90 -2.85 -13.78 -6.21
CA LYS A 90 -3.54 -12.48 -6.20
C LYS A 90 -4.37 -12.36 -4.91
N VAL A 91 -3.72 -12.30 -3.76
CA VAL A 91 -4.42 -11.99 -2.51
C VAL A 91 -4.92 -10.55 -2.64
N ARG A 92 -6.22 -10.39 -2.88
CA ARG A 92 -6.89 -9.10 -2.62
C ARG A 92 -6.77 -8.85 -1.12
N GLY A 93 -5.67 -8.25 -0.68
CA GLY A 93 -5.61 -7.66 0.64
C GLY A 93 -6.78 -6.68 0.74
N MET A 94 -7.72 -6.93 1.65
CA MET A 94 -8.73 -5.92 2.00
C MET A 94 -7.99 -4.79 2.70
N ASP A 95 -7.54 -3.81 1.92
CA ASP A 95 -7.06 -2.56 2.47
C ASP A 95 -8.25 -1.87 3.15
N SER A 96 -8.32 -1.94 4.48
CA SER A 96 -9.44 -1.38 5.24
C SER A 96 -9.39 0.15 5.35
N PHE A 97 -8.42 0.81 4.71
CA PHE A 97 -8.17 2.24 4.88
C PHE A 97 -8.34 3.04 3.58
N GLY A 98 -8.86 4.26 3.75
CA GLY A 98 -8.96 5.26 2.69
C GLY A 98 -9.71 4.75 1.44
N LYS A 99 -9.33 5.28 0.27
CA LYS A 99 -9.99 5.00 -1.02
C LYS A 99 -9.90 3.55 -1.49
N ARG A 100 -9.04 2.73 -0.88
CA ARG A 100 -8.84 1.32 -1.24
C ARG A 100 -9.75 0.38 -0.43
N ASN A 101 -10.42 0.90 0.60
CA ASN A 101 -11.46 0.17 1.31
C ASN A 101 -12.66 -0.06 0.40
N PRO A 102 -13.12 -1.32 0.20
CA PRO A 102 -14.30 -1.62 -0.59
C PRO A 102 -15.57 -0.89 -0.13
N MET A 103 -15.62 -0.49 1.14
CA MET A 103 -16.70 0.28 1.75
C MET A 103 -16.48 1.80 1.69
N PHE A 104 -15.37 2.26 1.10
CA PHE A 104 -15.09 3.70 1.00
C PHE A 104 -16.10 4.38 0.09
N GLY A 105 -16.79 5.39 0.62
CA GLY A 105 -17.81 6.13 -0.12
C GLY A 105 -19.15 5.43 -0.24
N VAL A 106 -19.28 4.18 0.25
CA VAL A 106 -20.56 3.48 0.29
C VAL A 106 -21.43 4.06 1.40
N THR A 107 -22.52 4.73 1.02
CA THR A 107 -23.51 5.25 1.96
C THR A 107 -24.56 4.18 2.26
N GLN A 108 -24.95 4.06 3.52
CA GLN A 108 -26.03 3.13 3.91
C GLN A 108 -27.38 3.65 3.41
N SER A 109 -28.22 2.74 2.90
CA SER A 109 -29.62 3.04 2.58
C SER A 109 -30.40 3.42 3.83
N GLU A 110 -31.51 4.16 3.67
CA GLU A 110 -32.38 4.53 4.79
C GLU A 110 -32.97 3.32 5.52
N SER A 111 -33.29 2.26 4.78
CA SER A 111 -33.77 0.99 5.36
C SER A 111 -32.69 0.32 6.22
N THR A 112 -31.42 0.37 5.80
CA THR A 112 -30.28 -0.13 6.58
C THR A 112 -30.07 0.71 7.84
N LYS A 113 -30.11 2.04 7.71
CA LYS A 113 -30.01 2.95 8.86
C LYS A 113 -31.14 2.71 9.86
N ALA A 114 -32.37 2.48 9.40
CA ALA A 114 -33.51 2.15 10.26
C ALA A 114 -33.27 0.86 11.06
N LYS A 115 -32.80 -0.21 10.40
CA LYS A 115 -32.44 -1.49 11.06
C LYS A 115 -31.33 -1.29 12.11
N ILE A 116 -30.30 -0.51 11.80
CA ILE A 116 -29.21 -0.20 12.73
C ILE A 116 -29.73 0.58 13.94
N ARG A 117 -30.57 1.61 13.73
CA ARG A 117 -31.20 2.37 14.82
C ARG A 117 -32.03 1.48 15.73
N ALA A 118 -32.86 0.60 15.18
CA ALA A 118 -33.68 -0.34 15.95
C ALA A 118 -32.81 -1.29 16.78
N LYS A 119 -31.80 -1.92 16.17
CA LYS A 119 -30.86 -2.80 16.89
C LYS A 119 -30.09 -2.07 17.99
N ALA A 120 -29.68 -0.82 17.75
CA ALA A 120 -29.01 0.00 18.76
C ALA A 120 -29.93 0.30 19.94
N LYS A 121 -31.19 0.72 19.68
CA LYS A 121 -32.19 0.95 20.73
C LYS A 121 -32.43 -0.31 21.57
N ALA A 122 -32.65 -1.45 20.93
CA ALA A 122 -32.85 -2.73 21.62
C ALA A 122 -31.65 -3.11 22.50
N ARG A 123 -30.43 -2.89 22.01
CA ARG A 123 -29.20 -3.15 22.78
C ARG A 123 -29.07 -2.27 24.02
N PHE A 124 -29.44 -1.00 23.92
CA PHE A 124 -29.40 -0.04 25.04
C PHE A 124 -30.60 -0.16 26.00
N ALA A 125 -31.68 -0.84 25.59
CA ALA A 125 -32.77 -1.21 26.48
C ALA A 125 -32.35 -2.30 27.47
N ASN A 126 -31.37 -3.14 27.12
CA ASN A 126 -30.81 -4.13 28.04
C ASN A 126 -29.97 -3.43 29.14
N PRO A 127 -30.36 -3.56 30.42
CA PRO A 127 -29.72 -2.85 31.53
C PRO A 127 -28.27 -3.30 31.76
N VAL A 128 -27.98 -4.61 31.63
CA VAL A 128 -26.63 -5.17 31.79
C VAL A 128 -25.68 -4.61 30.73
N PHE A 129 -26.13 -4.56 29.48
CA PHE A 129 -25.33 -3.97 28.40
C PHE A 129 -25.12 -2.46 28.63
N LYS A 130 -26.18 -1.74 28.99
CA LYS A 130 -26.14 -0.30 29.23
C LYS A 130 -25.15 0.06 30.33
N GLU A 131 -25.19 -0.66 31.45
CA GLU A 131 -24.28 -0.47 32.56
C GLU A 131 -22.83 -0.76 32.17
N LYS A 132 -22.57 -1.91 31.53
CA LYS A 132 -21.23 -2.27 31.03
C LYS A 132 -20.68 -1.23 30.05
N PHE A 133 -21.53 -0.70 29.17
CA PHE A 133 -21.14 0.31 28.19
C PHE A 133 -20.75 1.63 28.86
N LEU A 134 -21.60 2.13 29.77
CA LEU A 134 -21.36 3.38 30.51
C LEU A 134 -20.13 3.28 31.42
N ASN A 135 -19.91 2.11 32.03
CA ASN A 135 -18.79 1.88 32.94
C ASN A 135 -17.47 1.52 32.25
N SER A 136 -17.45 1.41 30.92
CA SER A 136 -16.23 1.05 30.19
C SER A 136 -15.10 2.10 30.41
N PRO A 137 -13.84 1.67 30.64
CA PRO A 137 -12.72 2.58 30.90
C PRO A 137 -12.53 3.64 29.82
N LYS A 138 -12.70 3.27 28.54
CA LYS A 138 -12.62 4.20 27.40
C LYS A 138 -13.68 5.30 27.49
N ARG A 139 -14.91 4.96 27.89
CA ARG A 139 -16.01 5.92 27.97
C ARG A 139 -15.84 6.86 29.17
N LYS A 140 -15.42 6.32 30.32
CA LYS A 140 -15.06 7.11 31.50
C LYS A 140 -13.93 8.10 31.19
N ALA A 141 -12.84 7.64 30.58
CA ALA A 141 -11.73 8.50 30.16
C ALA A 141 -12.18 9.61 29.20
N TYR A 142 -13.01 9.29 28.21
CA TYR A 142 -13.58 10.29 27.30
C TYR A 142 -14.41 11.35 28.03
N HIS A 143 -15.33 10.95 28.93
CA HIS A 143 -16.14 11.91 29.69
C HIS A 143 -15.29 12.77 30.63
N LEU A 144 -14.34 12.18 31.35
CA LEU A 144 -13.39 12.91 32.20
C LEU A 144 -12.60 13.94 31.39
N SER A 145 -12.09 13.56 30.21
CA SER A 145 -11.36 14.49 29.32
C SER A 145 -12.18 15.70 28.83
N ARG A 146 -13.52 15.60 28.92
CA ARG A 146 -14.45 16.65 28.48
C ARG A 146 -15.16 17.35 29.64
N GLN A 147 -15.03 16.85 30.87
CA GLN A 147 -15.64 17.45 32.05
C GLN A 147 -15.05 18.85 32.25
N GLY A 148 -15.90 19.88 32.36
CA GLY A 148 -15.48 21.28 32.46
C GLY A 148 -15.12 21.98 31.14
N ARG A 149 -14.98 21.25 30.01
CA ARG A 149 -14.78 21.87 28.69
C ARG A 149 -16.12 22.23 28.08
N LYS A 150 -16.60 23.45 28.31
CA LYS A 150 -17.69 24.01 27.49
C LYS A 150 -17.26 23.90 26.02
N THR A 151 -18.09 23.32 25.16
CA THR A 151 -17.99 23.61 23.73
C THR A 151 -18.14 25.13 23.62
N GLY A 152 -17.03 25.83 23.36
CA GLY A 152 -17.03 27.28 23.30
C GLY A 152 -18.10 27.79 22.32
N PRO A 153 -18.53 29.05 22.45
CA PRO A 153 -19.44 29.64 21.48
C PRO A 153 -18.87 29.44 20.06
N LEU A 154 -19.75 29.11 19.11
CA LEU A 154 -19.38 29.02 17.71
C LEU A 154 -18.78 30.36 17.28
N VAL A 155 -17.48 30.38 17.04
CA VAL A 155 -16.77 31.58 16.61
C VAL A 155 -17.28 31.96 15.22
N PRO A 156 -17.70 33.23 14.99
CA PRO A 156 -18.20 33.67 13.70
C PRO A 156 -17.12 33.49 12.63
N ARG A 157 -17.53 33.08 11.43
CA ARG A 157 -16.62 32.87 10.30
C ARG A 157 -16.51 34.13 9.45
N ILE A 158 -15.30 34.41 8.98
CA ILE A 158 -14.99 35.53 8.10
C ILE A 158 -14.82 35.00 6.68
N ILE A 159 -15.37 35.70 5.70
CA ILE A 159 -15.25 35.36 4.27
C ILE A 159 -13.99 36.02 3.71
N LEU A 160 -13.10 35.22 3.12
CA LEU A 160 -11.93 35.68 2.36
C LEU A 160 -12.08 35.30 0.88
N SER A 161 -11.43 36.04 -0.01
CA SER A 161 -11.29 35.66 -1.41
C SER A 161 -9.98 34.91 -1.62
N CYS A 162 -10.02 33.79 -2.36
CA CYS A 162 -8.83 33.02 -2.66
C CYS A 162 -7.92 33.77 -3.64
N GLU A 163 -6.64 33.92 -3.32
CA GLU A 163 -5.68 34.61 -4.21
C GLU A 163 -5.44 33.92 -5.56
N MET A 164 -5.77 32.62 -5.70
CA MET A 164 -5.59 31.85 -6.95
C MET A 164 -6.83 31.73 -7.83
N CYS A 165 -7.95 31.31 -7.25
CA CYS A 165 -9.18 31.06 -8.01
C CYS A 165 -10.25 32.12 -7.78
N HIS A 166 -9.97 33.13 -6.95
CA HIS A 166 -10.85 34.24 -6.59
C HIS A 166 -12.21 33.85 -5.99
N LYS A 167 -12.38 32.57 -5.62
CA LYS A 167 -13.58 32.08 -4.94
C LYS A 167 -13.56 32.48 -3.48
N ASN A 168 -14.73 32.86 -2.99
CA ASN A 168 -14.94 33.17 -1.58
C ASN A 168 -14.94 31.90 -0.73
N PHE A 169 -14.30 31.96 0.44
CA PHE A 169 -14.25 30.85 1.38
C PHE A 169 -14.22 31.35 2.84
N GLU A 170 -14.75 30.53 3.74
CA GLU A 170 -14.88 30.89 5.15
C GLU A 170 -13.66 30.46 5.96
N VAL A 171 -13.22 31.32 6.89
CA VAL A 171 -12.16 31.03 7.86
C VAL A 171 -12.52 31.49 9.26
N LEU A 172 -11.87 30.89 10.26
CA LEU A 172 -11.93 31.37 11.63
C LEU A 172 -11.10 32.68 11.76
N PRO A 173 -11.50 33.63 12.63
CA PRO A 173 -10.82 34.93 12.76
C PRO A 173 -9.32 34.83 13.00
N HIS A 174 -8.88 33.94 13.90
CA HIS A 174 -7.46 33.73 14.19
C HIS A 174 -6.65 33.11 13.01
N LYS A 175 -7.32 32.64 11.95
CA LYS A 175 -6.69 32.06 10.76
C LYS A 175 -6.65 33.03 9.58
N VAL A 176 -7.24 34.22 9.69
CA VAL A 176 -7.32 35.19 8.60
C VAL A 176 -5.93 35.54 8.07
N SER A 177 -4.98 35.83 8.96
CA SER A 177 -3.58 36.14 8.58
C SER A 177 -2.82 34.95 7.96
N GLN A 178 -3.28 33.72 8.20
CA GLN A 178 -2.59 32.49 7.78
C GLN A 178 -3.17 31.88 6.50
N ARG A 179 -4.39 32.25 6.11
CA ARG A 179 -5.14 31.56 5.04
C ARG A 179 -5.34 32.46 3.84
N LYS A 180 -4.52 32.24 2.80
CA LYS A 180 -4.61 32.93 1.51
C LYS A 180 -5.40 32.17 0.43
N PHE A 181 -5.51 30.85 0.58
CA PHE A 181 -6.08 29.96 -0.44
C PHE A 181 -7.23 29.12 0.10
N CYS A 182 -8.29 28.98 -0.70
CA CYS A 182 -9.49 28.23 -0.32
C CYS A 182 -9.20 26.75 -0.08
N SER A 183 -8.26 26.16 -0.83
CA SER A 183 -7.93 24.74 -0.77
C SER A 183 -6.42 24.48 -0.81
N LYS A 184 -6.02 23.28 -0.38
CA LYS A 184 -4.64 22.80 -0.54
C LYS A 184 -4.22 22.79 -2.01
N HIS A 185 -5.13 22.45 -2.92
CA HIS A 185 -4.87 22.46 -4.35
C HIS A 185 -4.48 23.85 -4.83
N CYS A 186 -5.27 24.88 -4.54
CA CYS A 186 -4.94 26.26 -4.88
C CYS A 186 -3.63 26.72 -4.23
N SER A 187 -3.35 26.32 -2.99
CA SER A 187 -2.07 26.65 -2.35
C SER A 187 -0.87 26.02 -3.06
N VAL A 188 -0.99 24.76 -3.49
CA VAL A 188 0.05 24.03 -4.22
C VAL A 188 0.21 24.64 -5.62
N GLU A 189 -0.89 24.95 -6.29
CA GLU A 189 -0.88 25.58 -7.61
C GLU A 189 -0.30 27.01 -7.57
N ALA A 190 -0.55 27.77 -6.50
CA ALA A 190 0.12 29.06 -6.27
C ALA A 190 1.63 28.92 -6.12
N GLN A 191 2.07 27.88 -5.41
CA GLN A 191 3.49 27.63 -5.11
C GLN A 191 4.24 27.02 -6.30
N HIS A 192 3.55 26.24 -7.14
CA HIS A 192 4.13 25.54 -8.28
C HIS A 192 3.72 26.15 -9.63
N GLY A 193 2.95 27.24 -9.61
CA GLY A 193 2.53 27.97 -10.78
C GLY A 193 3.74 28.56 -11.48
N LYS A 194 3.96 28.11 -12.72
CA LYS A 194 5.06 28.45 -13.66
C LYS A 194 6.31 27.57 -13.65
N THR A 195 6.23 26.28 -13.39
CA THR A 195 7.19 25.36 -14.03
C THR A 195 6.58 24.86 -15.32
N THR A 196 6.93 25.48 -16.45
CA THR A 196 6.68 24.90 -17.76
C THR A 196 7.22 23.47 -17.75
N LEU A 197 6.47 22.51 -18.31
CA LEU A 197 6.91 21.10 -18.36
C LEU A 197 8.26 20.93 -19.07
N THR A 198 8.69 21.95 -19.80
CA THR A 198 9.96 22.08 -20.49
C THR A 198 10.52 23.46 -20.18
N ASP A 199 11.65 23.51 -19.48
CA ASP A 199 12.47 24.70 -19.29
C ASP A 199 13.83 24.42 -19.96
N PRO A 200 14.12 25.06 -21.11
CA PRO A 200 15.36 24.83 -21.84
C PRO A 200 16.61 25.14 -21.03
N GLY A 201 16.56 26.08 -20.07
CA GLY A 201 17.71 26.44 -19.24
C GLY A 201 18.05 25.34 -18.24
N ILE A 202 17.03 24.74 -17.60
CA ILE A 202 17.22 23.58 -16.71
C ILE A 202 17.73 22.37 -17.48
N GLN A 203 17.24 22.15 -18.71
CA GLN A 203 17.75 21.09 -19.59
C GLN A 203 19.22 21.32 -19.94
N ALA A 204 19.58 22.54 -20.36
CA ALA A 204 20.95 22.91 -20.69
C ALA A 204 21.91 22.71 -19.51
N LEU A 205 21.51 23.10 -18.29
CA LEU A 205 22.31 22.87 -17.07
C LEU A 205 22.52 21.38 -16.77
N ALA A 206 21.50 20.55 -16.96
CA ALA A 206 21.62 19.11 -16.74
C ALA A 206 22.52 18.45 -17.80
N HIS A 207 22.44 18.92 -19.05
CA HIS A 207 23.24 18.44 -20.16
C HIS A 207 24.71 18.88 -20.05
N SER A 208 24.98 20.14 -19.69
CA SER A 208 26.33 20.64 -19.45
C SER A 208 27.00 19.90 -18.29
N PHE A 209 26.29 19.75 -17.18
CA PHE A 209 26.74 18.96 -16.04
C PHE A 209 27.12 17.53 -16.46
N ALA A 210 26.32 16.92 -17.34
CA ALA A 210 26.58 15.56 -17.80
C ALA A 210 27.84 15.43 -18.65
N LEU A 211 28.13 16.43 -19.50
CA LEU A 211 29.34 16.46 -20.30
C LEU A 211 30.58 16.68 -19.44
N GLU A 212 30.52 17.63 -18.50
CA GLU A 212 31.60 17.94 -17.55
C GLU A 212 31.93 16.76 -16.61
N ASN A 213 30.92 15.98 -16.21
CA ASN A 213 31.06 14.89 -15.25
C ASN A 213 30.93 13.50 -15.89
N SER A 214 31.16 13.40 -17.20
CA SER A 214 31.01 12.19 -18.01
C SER A 214 31.63 10.94 -17.37
N GLU A 215 32.92 10.97 -17.01
CA GLU A 215 33.63 9.84 -16.40
C GLU A 215 32.95 9.36 -15.11
N LYS A 216 32.53 10.30 -14.26
CA LYS A 216 31.83 10.00 -13.01
C LYS A 216 30.44 9.40 -13.27
N ILE A 217 29.73 9.88 -14.29
CA ILE A 217 28.41 9.37 -14.67
C ILE A 217 28.46 7.90 -15.12
N PHE A 218 29.51 7.48 -15.83
CA PHE A 218 29.67 6.07 -16.23
C PHE A 218 30.14 5.17 -15.08
N SER A 219 31.02 5.66 -14.21
CA SER A 219 31.62 4.86 -13.13
C SER A 219 30.84 4.84 -11.80
N VAL A 220 29.88 5.75 -11.58
CA VAL A 220 29.18 5.88 -10.29
C VAL A 220 28.37 4.63 -9.91
N LYS A 221 28.47 4.23 -8.64
CA LYS A 221 27.60 3.20 -8.05
C LYS A 221 26.20 3.77 -7.75
N LEU A 222 25.15 2.97 -8.00
CA LEU A 222 23.75 3.42 -7.88
C LEU A 222 23.36 3.93 -6.47
N ASN A 223 24.05 3.51 -5.41
CA ASN A 223 23.82 4.00 -4.05
C ASN A 223 24.49 5.37 -3.77
N LYS A 224 25.33 5.89 -4.67
CA LYS A 224 26.03 7.18 -4.53
C LYS A 224 25.47 8.29 -5.42
N LEU A 225 24.36 8.05 -6.12
CA LEU A 225 23.74 9.02 -7.04
C LEU A 225 23.34 10.34 -6.39
N LYS A 226 22.97 10.33 -5.10
CA LYS A 226 22.66 11.57 -4.38
C LYS A 226 23.88 12.50 -4.35
N GLN A 227 25.05 11.97 -4.03
CA GLN A 227 26.28 12.75 -3.92
C GLN A 227 26.72 13.29 -5.28
N LEU A 228 26.55 12.49 -6.34
CA LEU A 228 26.86 12.91 -7.71
C LEU A 228 25.97 14.07 -8.18
N PHE A 229 24.66 14.00 -7.97
CA PHE A 229 23.73 14.99 -8.53
C PHE A 229 23.46 16.20 -7.62
N GLN A 230 23.93 16.18 -6.37
CA GLN A 230 23.72 17.29 -5.43
C GLN A 230 24.18 18.66 -5.99
N PRO A 231 25.37 18.79 -6.61
CA PRO A 231 25.82 20.07 -7.17
C PRO A 231 24.85 20.61 -8.24
N LEU A 232 24.34 19.74 -9.12
CA LEU A 232 23.35 20.12 -10.13
C LEU A 232 22.05 20.60 -9.49
N TRP A 233 21.55 19.87 -8.49
CA TRP A 233 20.31 20.25 -7.79
C TRP A 233 20.46 21.58 -7.04
N ASP A 234 21.61 21.83 -6.42
CA ASP A 234 21.88 23.07 -5.69
C ASP A 234 21.92 24.27 -6.65
N SER A 235 22.53 24.11 -7.83
CA SER A 235 22.53 25.15 -8.89
C SER A 235 21.11 25.46 -9.36
N ILE A 236 20.30 24.44 -9.68
CA ILE A 236 18.92 24.64 -10.14
C ILE A 236 18.05 25.26 -9.03
N ALA A 237 18.24 24.86 -7.78
CA ALA A 237 17.53 25.45 -6.64
C ALA A 237 17.88 26.93 -6.46
N LYS A 238 19.14 27.32 -6.66
CA LYS A 238 19.60 28.71 -6.54
C LYS A 238 18.98 29.61 -7.59
N GLU A 239 19.02 29.18 -8.85
CA GLU A 239 18.62 29.97 -10.02
C GLU A 239 17.11 29.93 -10.28
N TYR A 240 16.50 28.75 -10.24
CA TYR A 240 15.09 28.54 -10.61
C TYR A 240 14.14 28.40 -9.41
N LYS A 241 14.67 28.40 -8.18
CA LYS A 241 13.90 28.19 -6.93
C LYS A 241 13.13 26.86 -6.89
N ILE A 242 13.59 25.84 -7.63
CA ILE A 242 12.99 24.50 -7.65
C ILE A 242 13.78 23.58 -6.71
N LEU A 243 13.13 23.13 -5.64
CA LEU A 243 13.72 22.21 -4.65
C LEU A 243 13.37 20.73 -4.90
N ASP A 244 12.22 20.46 -5.55
CA ASP A 244 11.76 19.10 -5.78
C ASP A 244 12.51 18.44 -6.94
N ILE A 245 13.37 17.47 -6.61
CA ILE A 245 14.13 16.66 -7.57
C ILE A 245 13.21 15.97 -8.57
N ARG A 246 11.98 15.61 -8.20
CA ARG A 246 11.02 14.99 -9.13
C ARG A 246 10.59 15.96 -10.22
N THR A 247 10.42 17.22 -9.87
CA THR A 247 10.12 18.30 -10.83
C THR A 247 11.30 18.51 -11.77
N ILE A 248 12.53 18.60 -11.24
CA ILE A 248 13.75 18.70 -12.06
C ILE A 248 13.86 17.53 -13.03
N SER A 249 13.69 16.30 -12.52
CA SER A 249 13.77 15.08 -13.34
C SER A 249 12.70 15.08 -14.44
N LYS A 250 11.48 15.55 -14.13
CA LYS A 250 10.40 15.67 -15.10
C LYS A 250 10.71 16.70 -16.19
N ILE A 251 11.33 17.82 -15.85
CA ILE A 251 11.69 18.88 -16.82
C ILE A 251 12.79 18.39 -17.77
N VAL A 252 13.80 17.72 -17.23
CA VAL A 252 14.96 17.27 -18.01
C VAL A 252 14.61 16.05 -18.88
N VAL A 253 13.92 15.05 -18.32
CA VAL A 253 13.61 13.79 -19.01
C VAL A 253 12.27 13.85 -19.76
N GLY A 254 11.43 14.85 -19.48
CA GLY A 254 10.06 14.98 -20.00
C GLY A 254 9.02 14.14 -19.26
N LYS A 255 9.43 13.28 -18.31
CA LYS A 255 8.53 12.45 -17.49
C LYS A 255 9.05 12.27 -16.06
N PRO A 256 8.15 12.07 -15.07
CA PRO A 256 8.58 11.72 -13.71
C PRO A 256 9.39 10.42 -13.75
N CYS A 257 10.60 10.44 -13.18
CA CYS A 257 11.49 9.29 -13.21
C CYS A 257 12.29 9.15 -11.91
N SER A 258 12.89 7.97 -11.70
CA SER A 258 13.78 7.75 -10.57
C SER A 258 15.16 8.37 -10.82
N ARG A 259 16.00 8.47 -9.78
CA ARG A 259 17.41 8.91 -9.93
C ARG A 259 18.22 7.98 -10.83
N LYS A 260 17.85 6.69 -10.90
CA LYS A 260 18.50 5.71 -11.78
C LYS A 260 18.14 6.00 -13.24
N ASP A 261 16.87 6.25 -13.51
CA ASP A 261 16.40 6.60 -14.86
C ASP A 261 16.98 7.93 -15.32
N PHE A 262 17.11 8.90 -14.40
CA PHE A 262 17.78 10.17 -14.67
C PHE A 262 19.25 9.97 -15.06
N LEU A 263 19.98 9.10 -14.33
CA LEU A 263 21.34 8.72 -14.70
C LEU A 263 21.42 8.07 -16.09
N TYR A 264 20.52 7.13 -16.38
CA TYR A 264 20.50 6.45 -17.68
C TYR A 264 20.20 7.42 -18.83
N TYR A 265 19.29 8.36 -18.62
CA TYR A 265 19.04 9.44 -19.57
C TYR A 265 20.31 10.26 -19.83
N LEU A 266 21.01 10.70 -18.78
CA LEU A 266 22.26 11.48 -18.95
C LEU A 266 23.37 10.66 -19.60
N ARG A 267 23.49 9.36 -19.31
CA ARG A 267 24.43 8.46 -20.00
C ARG A 267 24.15 8.38 -21.50
N SER A 268 22.89 8.16 -21.86
CA SER A 268 22.46 8.13 -23.26
C SER A 268 22.70 9.47 -23.95
N TYR A 269 22.45 10.59 -23.28
CA TYR A 269 22.78 11.92 -23.79
C TYR A 269 24.29 12.07 -24.06
N VAL A 270 25.14 11.74 -23.09
CA VAL A 270 26.60 11.82 -23.25
C VAL A 270 27.09 10.87 -24.34
N GLN A 271 26.54 9.66 -24.44
CA GLN A 271 26.86 8.72 -25.51
C GLN A 271 26.46 9.24 -26.88
N ASN A 272 25.27 9.84 -27.01
CA ASN A 272 24.82 10.42 -28.26
C ASN A 272 25.72 11.59 -28.64
N VAL A 273 25.96 12.55 -27.74
CA VAL A 273 26.81 13.71 -28.05
C VAL A 273 28.24 13.29 -28.38
N ARG A 274 28.84 12.37 -27.60
CA ARG A 274 30.21 11.90 -27.83
C ARG A 274 30.34 10.95 -29.02
N GLY A 275 29.32 10.12 -29.25
CA GLY A 275 29.23 9.21 -30.41
C GLY A 275 29.04 9.97 -31.71
N THR A 276 28.27 11.07 -31.72
CA THR A 276 28.18 11.96 -32.89
C THR A 276 29.50 12.70 -33.16
N THR A 277 30.32 12.98 -32.14
CA THR A 277 31.69 13.52 -32.33
C THR A 277 32.74 12.45 -32.65
N ALA A 278 32.44 11.17 -32.45
CA ALA A 278 33.32 10.04 -32.69
C ALA A 278 32.67 9.08 -33.69
N ASN A 279 32.64 9.50 -34.95
CA ASN A 279 32.38 8.58 -36.05
C ASN A 279 33.63 7.70 -36.25
N GLN A 280 33.88 6.77 -35.31
CA GLN A 280 34.78 5.62 -35.46
C GLN A 280 34.23 4.42 -34.68
N GLU A 281 33.87 3.41 -35.47
CA GLU A 281 33.64 1.98 -35.22
C GLU A 281 32.71 1.54 -34.07
N ALA A 282 31.59 0.96 -34.49
CA ALA A 282 30.67 0.22 -33.64
C ALA A 282 31.37 -1.01 -33.04
N VAL A 283 31.58 -0.99 -31.73
CA VAL A 283 31.90 -2.21 -30.98
C VAL A 283 30.61 -2.97 -30.74
N GLU A 284 30.46 -4.10 -31.43
CA GLU A 284 29.36 -5.04 -31.25
C GLU A 284 29.28 -5.50 -29.78
N LEU A 285 28.16 -5.18 -29.11
CA LEU A 285 27.81 -5.75 -27.83
C LEU A 285 27.18 -7.11 -28.07
N GLY A 286 27.98 -8.16 -27.91
CA GLY A 286 27.55 -9.54 -28.05
C GLY A 286 26.30 -9.87 -27.23
N ASP A 287 25.32 -10.45 -27.92
CA ASP A 287 24.06 -10.94 -27.38
C ASP A 287 24.29 -11.92 -26.23
N LYS A 288 23.92 -11.51 -25.02
CA LYS A 288 23.72 -12.45 -23.91
C LYS A 288 22.38 -13.13 -24.10
N LYS A 289 22.42 -14.41 -24.49
CA LYS A 289 21.28 -15.33 -24.54
C LYS A 289 20.47 -15.29 -23.23
N PRO A 290 19.14 -15.40 -23.30
CA PRO A 290 18.30 -15.50 -22.11
C PRO A 290 18.60 -16.81 -21.37
N LEU A 291 18.77 -16.72 -20.05
CA LEU A 291 18.84 -17.86 -19.15
C LEU A 291 17.49 -18.59 -19.20
N GLY A 292 17.55 -19.91 -19.46
CA GLY A 292 16.42 -20.82 -19.39
C GLY A 292 15.91 -21.06 -17.98
#